data_AF-A0A0K2V235-F1
#
_entry.id   AF-A0A0K2V235-F1
#
_cell.length_a   1.000
_cell.length_b   1.000
_cell.length_c   1.000
_cell.angle_alpha   90.00
_cell.angle_beta   90.00
_cell.angle_gamma   90.00
#
_symmetry.space_group_name_H-M   'P 1'
#
loop_
_entity.id
_entity.type
_entity.pdbx_description
1 polymer ?
#
loop_
_entity_poly.entity_id
_entity_poly.type
_entity_poly.pdbx_seq_one_letter_code
_entity_poly.pdbx_strand_id
1 'polypeptide(L)'
;MELSPVSSVPNQNSGLFKVVGTEPMDSAAHLKLLGESLSIIGERLTEHEGQIAVSGSLSVLLDSLICAMGPLMCLTQQVPELNTVPQNKLSSILDNVAYIMPGL
;
A
#
# COMPACT_ATOMS: atom_id res chain seq x y z
N MET A 1 1.73 1.66 67.54
CA MET A 1 2.56 2.05 66.40
C MET A 1 3.33 0.81 65.98
N GLU A 2 2.76 0.02 65.09
CA GLU A 2 3.45 -1.08 64.43
C GLU A 2 2.89 -1.15 63.01
N LEU A 3 3.75 -0.83 62.04
CA LEU A 3 3.46 -0.80 60.62
C LEU A 3 3.64 -2.22 60.08
N SER A 4 2.58 -2.80 59.51
CA SER A 4 2.67 -3.98 58.65
C SER A 4 2.95 -3.56 57.20
N PRO A 5 3.74 -4.36 56.44
CA PRO A 5 4.34 -3.90 55.19
C PRO A 5 3.34 -3.93 54.02
N VAL A 6 3.37 -2.85 53.24
CA VAL A 6 2.71 -2.72 51.95
C VAL A 6 3.20 -3.82 51.00
N SER A 7 2.30 -4.67 50.54
CA SER A 7 2.58 -5.65 49.49
C SER A 7 2.82 -4.88 48.18
N SER A 8 4.09 -4.82 47.77
CA SER A 8 4.55 -4.21 46.54
C SER A 8 3.85 -4.83 45.33
N VAL A 9 3.00 -4.05 44.67
CA VAL A 9 2.47 -4.39 43.33
C VAL A 9 3.63 -4.27 42.34
N PRO A 10 3.95 -5.31 41.55
CA PRO A 10 5.02 -5.21 40.56
C PRO A 10 4.61 -4.24 39.46
N ASN A 11 5.36 -3.14 39.36
CA ASN A 11 5.30 -2.16 38.29
C ASN A 11 5.72 -2.83 36.97
N GLN A 12 4.75 -3.37 36.23
CA GLN A 12 4.96 -3.80 34.85
C GLN A 12 5.00 -2.55 33.96
N ASN A 13 6.14 -1.87 33.94
CA ASN A 13 6.50 -0.93 32.89
C ASN A 13 6.82 -1.74 31.62
N SER A 14 5.78 -2.31 31.00
CA SER A 14 5.85 -2.82 29.64
C SER A 14 6.07 -1.63 28.73
N GLY A 15 7.30 -1.48 28.22
CA GLY A 15 7.65 -0.48 27.23
C GLY A 15 6.61 -0.50 26.11
N LEU A 16 5.80 0.56 26.07
CA LEU A 16 4.74 0.76 25.10
C LEU A 16 5.42 1.02 23.76
N PHE A 17 5.75 -0.04 23.00
CA PHE A 17 5.95 0.11 21.57
C PHE A 17 4.59 0.50 21.00
N LYS A 18 4.33 1.81 20.90
CA LYS A 18 3.17 2.32 20.17
C LYS A 18 3.42 1.92 18.73
N VAL A 19 2.72 0.89 18.25
CA VAL A 19 2.60 0.64 16.81
C VAL A 19 1.99 1.93 16.25
N VAL A 20 2.82 2.77 15.65
CA VAL A 20 2.34 3.89 14.85
C VAL A 20 1.87 3.24 13.56
N GLY A 21 0.58 2.90 13.51
CA GLY A 21 -0.05 2.40 12.30
C GLY A 21 0.06 3.44 11.18
N THR A 22 -0.01 2.99 9.94
CA THR A 22 -0.01 3.88 8.76
C THR A 22 -1.35 4.62 8.71
N GLU A 23 -1.34 5.94 8.87
CA GLU A 23 -2.57 6.72 8.81
C GLU A 23 -3.07 6.80 7.35
N PRO A 24 -4.37 7.07 7.13
CA PRO A 24 -4.91 7.23 5.78
C PRO A 24 -4.16 8.29 4.98
N MET A 25 -3.69 9.35 5.65
CA MET A 25 -2.94 10.43 5.01
C MET A 25 -1.56 9.97 4.55
N ASP A 26 -0.88 9.10 5.31
CA ASP A 26 0.39 8.50 4.90
C ASP A 26 0.21 7.64 3.64
N SER A 27 -0.86 6.83 3.61
CA SER A 27 -1.21 5.98 2.46
C SER A 27 -1.55 6.82 1.23
N ALA A 28 -2.29 7.92 1.40
CA ALA A 28 -2.63 8.83 0.31
C ALA A 28 -1.40 9.59 -0.22
N ALA A 29 -0.50 10.03 0.67
CA ALA A 29 0.76 10.66 0.26
C ALA A 29 1.64 9.67 -0.52
N HIS A 30 1.74 8.42 -0.06
CA HIS A 30 2.45 7.37 -0.78
C HIS A 30 1.84 7.09 -2.16
N LEU A 31 0.50 7.01 -2.23
CA LEU A 31 -0.21 6.82 -3.50
C LEU A 31 0.01 7.98 -4.48
N LYS A 32 0.09 9.22 -3.97
CA LYS A 32 0.41 10.41 -4.77
C LYS A 32 1.81 10.32 -5.39
N LEU A 33 2.82 9.94 -4.61
CA LEU A 33 4.19 9.74 -5.10
C LEU A 33 4.27 8.61 -6.14
N LEU A 34 3.58 7.49 -5.91
CA LEU A 34 3.48 6.40 -6.89
C LEU A 34 2.81 6.88 -8.18
N GLY A 35 1.74 7.67 -8.09
CA GLY A 35 1.06 8.24 -9.26
C GLY A 35 1.95 9.19 -10.08
N GLU A 36 2.79 9.97 -9.43
CA GLU A 36 3.80 10.83 -10.10
C GLU A 36 4.83 9.98 -10.84
N SER A 37 5.36 8.93 -10.19
CA SER A 37 6.31 8.00 -10.82
C SER A 37 5.67 7.27 -12.02
N LEU A 38 4.46 6.74 -11.86
CA LEU A 38 3.70 6.07 -12.92
C LEU A 38 3.40 7.00 -14.10
N SER A 39 3.10 8.28 -13.85
CA SER A 39 2.86 9.26 -14.91
C SER A 39 4.10 9.50 -15.76
N ILE A 40 5.27 9.64 -15.12
CA ILE A 40 6.55 9.80 -15.83
C ILE A 40 6.85 8.56 -16.67
N ILE A 41 6.70 7.35 -16.10
CA ILE A 41 6.91 6.11 -16.85
C ILE A 41 5.95 6.05 -18.04
N GLY A 42 4.67 6.38 -17.84
CA GLY A 42 3.65 6.45 -18.88
C GLY A 42 4.01 7.40 -20.01
N GLU A 43 4.44 8.62 -19.70
CA GLU A 43 4.88 9.61 -20.69
C GLU A 43 6.04 9.07 -21.54
N ARG A 44 7.05 8.45 -20.90
CA ARG A 44 8.18 7.82 -21.61
C ARG A 44 7.77 6.66 -22.51
N LEU A 45 6.75 5.90 -22.12
CA LEU A 45 6.19 4.83 -22.96
C LEU A 45 5.50 5.40 -24.21
N THR A 46 4.83 6.55 -24.07
CA THR A 46 4.11 7.20 -25.18
C THR A 46 5.03 7.98 -26.13
N GLU A 47 6.20 8.46 -25.70
CA GLU A 47 7.14 9.18 -26.57
C GLU A 47 7.77 8.31 -27.68
N HIS A 48 7.68 6.97 -27.59
CA HIS A 48 8.28 5.99 -28.51
C HIS A 48 7.25 5.26 -29.39
N GLU A 49 6.22 5.97 -29.91
CA GLU A 49 5.25 5.41 -30.87
C GLU A 49 5.93 4.91 -32.18
N GLY A 50 6.39 3.65 -32.19
CA GLY A 50 6.85 2.97 -33.41
C GLY A 50 7.94 1.91 -33.25
N GLN A 51 8.62 1.80 -32.11
CA GLN A 51 9.65 0.77 -31.89
C GLN A 51 9.24 -0.16 -30.76
N ILE A 52 8.71 -1.32 -31.15
CA ILE A 52 8.31 -2.42 -30.26
C ILE A 52 9.57 -3.07 -29.67
N ALA A 53 10.13 -2.43 -28.64
CA ALA A 53 11.06 -3.04 -27.69
C ALA A 53 10.85 -2.40 -26.31
N VAL A 54 9.59 -2.33 -25.87
CA VAL A 54 9.16 -1.65 -24.65
C VAL A 54 8.92 -2.63 -23.50
N SER A 55 9.37 -3.88 -23.62
CA SER A 55 9.08 -4.93 -22.64
C SER A 55 9.60 -4.60 -21.23
N GLY A 56 10.72 -3.88 -21.10
CA GLY A 56 11.29 -3.50 -19.81
C GLY A 56 10.44 -2.45 -19.07
N SER A 57 10.18 -1.32 -19.72
CA SER A 57 9.46 -0.20 -19.09
C SER A 57 7.98 -0.52 -18.82
N LEU A 58 7.34 -1.34 -19.66
CA LEU A 58 5.97 -1.81 -19.40
C LEU A 58 5.92 -2.70 -18.15
N SER A 59 6.89 -3.61 -17.97
CA SER A 59 6.97 -4.45 -16.77
C SER A 59 7.19 -3.61 -15.52
N VAL A 60 8.00 -2.54 -15.60
CA VAL A 60 8.22 -1.61 -14.48
C VAL A 60 6.95 -0.81 -14.16
N LEU A 61 6.18 -0.41 -15.17
CA LEU A 61 4.90 0.26 -14.97
C LEU A 61 3.91 -0.68 -14.26
N LEU A 62 3.82 -1.94 -14.70
CA LEU A 62 2.94 -2.94 -14.08
C LEU A 62 3.36 -3.25 -12.64
N ASP A 63 4.64 -3.43 -12.35
CA ASP A 63 5.16 -3.64 -10.99
C ASP A 63 4.84 -2.45 -10.08
N SER A 64 5.05 -1.23 -10.58
CA SER A 64 4.73 0.01 -9.87
C SER A 64 3.23 0.16 -9.61
N LEU A 65 2.38 -0.25 -10.56
CA LEU A 65 0.93 -0.26 -10.40
C LEU A 65 0.51 -1.27 -9.33
N ILE A 66 1.13 -2.45 -9.31
CA ILE A 66 0.84 -3.48 -8.31
C ILE A 66 1.21 -2.99 -6.91
N CYS A 67 2.37 -2.33 -6.78
CA CYS A 67 2.78 -1.66 -5.54
C CYS A 67 1.77 -0.60 -5.08
N ALA A 68 1.09 0.11 -6.00
CA ALA A 68 0.08 1.11 -5.66
C ALA A 68 -1.23 0.51 -5.14
N MET A 69 -1.54 -0.75 -5.45
CA MET A 69 -2.80 -1.38 -5.01
C MET A 69 -2.84 -1.62 -3.50
N GLY A 70 -1.70 -1.89 -2.85
CA GLY A 70 -1.64 -2.06 -1.40
C GLY A 70 -2.08 -0.79 -0.63
N PRO A 71 -1.42 0.37 -0.86
CA PRO A 71 -1.82 1.66 -0.33
C PRO A 71 -3.26 2.06 -0.70
N LEU A 72 -3.69 1.78 -1.93
CA LEU A 72 -5.06 2.06 -2.38
C LEU A 72 -6.09 1.22 -1.61
N MET A 73 -5.84 -0.08 -1.44
CA MET A 73 -6.71 -0.96 -0.65
C MET A 73 -6.75 -0.50 0.81
N CYS A 74 -5.60 -0.18 1.41
CA CYS A 74 -5.51 0.36 2.76
C CYS A 74 -6.34 1.64 2.92
N LEU A 75 -6.24 2.57 1.96
CA LEU A 75 -6.99 3.82 1.95
C LEU A 75 -8.50 3.57 1.86
N THR A 76 -8.95 2.67 0.98
CA THR A 76 -10.38 2.32 0.85
C THR A 76 -10.93 1.64 2.10
N GLN A 77 -10.11 0.86 2.82
CA GLN A 77 -10.54 0.21 4.06
C GLN A 77 -10.62 1.18 5.24
N GLN A 78 -9.73 2.18 5.30
CA GLN A 78 -9.71 3.17 6.39
C GLN A 78 -10.63 4.36 6.15
N VAL A 79 -11.01 4.63 4.90
CA VAL A 79 -11.94 5.70 4.50
C VAL A 79 -13.16 5.05 3.82
N PRO A 80 -14.21 4.69 4.59
CA PRO A 80 -15.36 3.93 4.10
C PRO A 80 -16.04 4.55 2.88
N GLU A 81 -16.03 5.87 2.76
CA GLU A 81 -16.57 6.63 1.63
C GLU A 81 -15.87 6.31 0.30
N LEU A 82 -14.63 5.82 0.34
CA LEU A 82 -13.86 5.40 -0.83
C LEU A 82 -14.07 3.91 -1.17
N ASN A 83 -14.62 3.09 -0.27
CA ASN A 83 -14.83 1.66 -0.46
C ASN A 83 -16.03 1.33 -1.35
N THR A 84 -16.00 1.80 -2.59
CA THR A 84 -17.11 1.67 -3.54
C THR A 84 -17.00 0.45 -4.44
N VAL A 85 -15.83 -0.21 -4.48
CA VAL A 85 -15.56 -1.35 -5.35
C VAL A 85 -15.80 -2.66 -4.59
N PRO A 86 -16.70 -3.54 -5.05
CA PRO A 86 -16.91 -4.83 -4.40
C PRO A 86 -15.67 -5.72 -4.53
N GLN A 87 -15.35 -6.48 -3.47
CA GLN A 87 -14.16 -7.34 -3.40
C GLN A 87 -14.02 -8.31 -4.59
N ASN A 88 -15.13 -8.84 -5.11
CA ASN A 88 -15.11 -9.75 -6.27
C ASN A 88 -14.54 -9.09 -7.54
N LYS A 89 -14.83 -7.79 -7.72
CA LYS A 89 -14.30 -7.01 -8.85
C LYS A 89 -12.83 -6.70 -8.65
N LEU A 90 -12.44 -6.36 -7.41
CA LEU A 90 -11.04 -6.15 -7.08
C LEU A 90 -10.20 -7.42 -7.30
N SER A 91 -10.68 -8.58 -6.86
CA SER A 91 -10.03 -9.88 -7.11
C SER A 91 -9.88 -10.14 -8.61
N SER A 92 -10.93 -9.93 -9.40
CA SER A 92 -10.86 -10.12 -10.86
C SER A 92 -9.85 -9.17 -11.53
N ILE A 93 -9.66 -7.95 -11.03
CA ILE A 93 -8.63 -7.04 -11.51
C ILE A 93 -7.24 -7.60 -11.22
N LEU A 94 -7.01 -8.10 -10.00
CA LEU A 94 -5.75 -8.74 -9.62
C LEU A 94 -5.44 -9.97 -10.47
N ASP A 95 -6.46 -10.80 -10.74
CA ASP A 95 -6.33 -11.99 -11.58
C ASP A 95 -5.92 -11.63 -13.01
N ASN A 96 -6.50 -10.57 -13.57
CA ASN A 96 -6.12 -10.07 -14.90
C ASN A 96 -4.66 -9.57 -14.93
N VAL A 97 -4.22 -8.92 -13.85
CA VAL A 97 -2.83 -8.46 -13.73
C VAL A 97 -1.86 -9.64 -13.62
N ALA A 98 -2.18 -10.64 -12.79
CA ALA A 98 -1.38 -11.86 -12.64
C ALA A 98 -1.28 -12.67 -13.95
N TYR A 99 -2.33 -12.64 -14.77
CA TYR A 99 -2.30 -13.24 -16.11
C TYR A 99 -1.30 -12.54 -17.05
N ILE A 100 -1.18 -11.21 -16.96
CA ILE A 100 -0.25 -10.42 -17.79
C ILE A 100 1.20 -10.54 -17.28
N MET A 101 1.39 -10.70 -15.96
CA MET A 101 2.70 -10.82 -15.32
C MET A 101 2.83 -12.17 -14.58
N PRO A 102 2.98 -13.29 -15.31
CA PRO A 102 3.10 -14.61 -14.69
C PRO A 102 4.42 -14.71 -13.93
N GLY A 103 4.35 -14.94 -12.61
CA GLY A 103 5.51 -15.00 -11.71
C GLY A 103 5.36 -14.20 -10.42
N LEU A 104 4.27 -13.43 -10.28
CA LEU A 104 3.80 -12.89 -9.00
C LEU A 104 2.96 -13.93 -8.23
#